data_AF-A0A7X7NFR5-F1
#
_entry.id   AF-A0A7X7NFR5-F1
#
_cell.length_a   1.000
_cell.length_b   1.000
_cell.length_c   1.000
_cell.angle_alpha   90.00
_cell.angle_beta   90.00
_cell.angle_gamma   90.00
#
_symmetry.space_group_name_H-M   'P 1'
#
loop_
_entity.id
_entity.type
_entity.pdbx_description
1 polymer ?
#
loop_
_entity_poly.entity_id
_entity_poly.type
_entity_poly.pdbx_seq_one_letter_code
_entity_poly.pdbx_strand_id
1 'polypeptide(L)'
;MIRVSVNAEVYYNQAGYAGNKLRDYDVGEAVEQIMELPESDTKKSEMQSMSGAFLEPNNHSRLYGALFMSISKFIISDLTLTVNGILNFNHRCAVISTGLQYRNLHNFSLGFLVNAIVGPEESEYTLFDDAASLRLTAGVSF
;
A
#
# COMPACT_ATOMS: atom_id res chain seq x y z
N MET A 1 -3.68 25.64 16.90
CA MET A 1 -3.29 25.80 15.49
C MET A 1 -3.52 24.49 14.76
N ILE A 2 -4.28 24.52 13.67
CA ILE A 2 -4.40 23.42 12.71
C ILE A 2 -3.13 23.44 11.86
N ARG A 3 -2.49 22.29 11.70
CA ARG A 3 -1.34 22.11 10.79
C ARG A 3 -1.75 21.16 9.68
N VAL A 4 -1.47 21.58 8.45
CA VAL A 4 -1.62 20.79 7.23
C VAL A 4 -0.23 20.59 6.65
N SER A 5 0.13 19.34 6.38
CA SER A 5 1.37 18.96 5.73
C SER A 5 1.03 18.19 4.46
N VAL A 6 1.67 18.55 3.36
CA VAL A 6 1.53 17.88 2.06
C VAL A 6 2.93 17.72 1.49
N ASN A 7 3.29 16.48 1.17
CA ASN A 7 4.53 16.14 0.49
C ASN A 7 4.15 15.35 -0.76
N ALA A 8 4.68 15.76 -1.91
CA ALA A 8 4.47 15.06 -3.16
C ALA A 8 5.83 14.79 -3.78
N GLU A 9 6.04 13.56 -4.24
CA GLU A 9 7.30 13.08 -4.76
C GLU A 9 7.07 12.36 -6.09
N VAL A 10 8.04 12.46 -6.99
CA VAL A 10 8.08 11.70 -8.24
C VAL A 10 9.43 11.02 -8.29
N TYR A 11 9.41 9.72 -8.52
CA TYR A 11 10.60 8.88 -8.58
C TYR A 11 10.75 8.30 -9.98
N TYR A 12 11.93 8.49 -10.56
CA TYR A 12 12.28 7.94 -11.87
C TYR A 12 13.40 6.91 -11.72
N ASN A 13 13.10 5.66 -12.02
CA ASN A 13 14.08 4.58 -12.04
C ASN A 13 14.57 4.34 -13.48
N GLN A 14 15.81 4.75 -13.77
CA GLN A 14 16.39 4.58 -15.10
C GLN A 14 16.50 3.11 -15.54
N ALA A 15 16.75 2.19 -14.60
CA ALA A 15 16.82 0.76 -14.88
C ALA A 15 15.42 0.10 -15.00
N GLY A 16 14.37 0.80 -14.57
CA GLY A 16 13.01 0.29 -14.53
C GLY A 16 12.37 0.11 -15.91
N TYR A 17 11.39 -0.78 -15.95
CA TYR A 17 10.63 -1.10 -17.15
C TYR A 17 9.60 -0.01 -17.49
N ALA A 18 9.49 0.31 -18.78
CA ALA A 18 8.54 1.31 -19.27
C ALA A 18 7.10 0.78 -19.39
N GLY A 19 6.90 -0.53 -19.31
CA GLY A 19 5.59 -1.17 -19.43
C GLY A 19 5.41 -2.25 -18.36
N ASN A 20 4.18 -2.76 -18.25
CA ASN A 20 3.84 -3.80 -17.29
C ASN A 20 4.35 -5.17 -17.76
N LYS A 21 5.55 -5.53 -17.27
CA LYS A 21 6.17 -6.82 -17.60
C LYS A 21 5.44 -8.01 -17.00
N LEU A 22 4.74 -7.83 -15.89
CA LEU A 22 3.97 -8.91 -15.26
C LEU A 22 2.87 -9.37 -16.22
N ARG A 23 2.12 -8.41 -16.78
CA ARG A 23 1.11 -8.69 -17.79
C ARG A 23 1.69 -9.17 -19.12
N ASP A 24 2.85 -8.66 -19.54
CA ASP A 24 3.50 -9.12 -20.78
C ASP A 24 3.94 -10.60 -20.69
N TYR A 25 4.24 -11.09 -19.49
CA TYR A 25 4.68 -12.47 -19.22
C TYR A 25 3.56 -13.39 -18.74
N ASP A 26 2.32 -12.90 -18.67
CA ASP A 26 1.13 -13.68 -18.28
C ASP A 26 1.33 -14.43 -16.94
N VAL A 27 1.91 -13.73 -15.95
CA VAL A 27 2.19 -14.33 -14.63
C VAL A 27 0.94 -14.48 -13.77
N GLY A 28 -0.20 -13.89 -14.19
CA GLY A 28 -1.45 -13.92 -13.43
C GLY A 28 -1.97 -15.34 -13.23
N GLU A 29 -1.99 -16.17 -14.27
CA GLU A 29 -2.46 -17.55 -14.19
C GLU A 29 -1.62 -18.37 -13.19
N ALA A 30 -0.30 -18.20 -13.21
CA ALA A 30 0.60 -18.88 -12.29
C ALA A 30 0.40 -18.43 -10.83
N VAL A 31 0.10 -17.15 -10.61
CA VAL A 31 -0.19 -16.62 -9.27
C VAL A 31 -1.54 -17.09 -8.77
N GLU A 32 -2.58 -17.07 -9.61
CA GLU A 32 -3.94 -17.52 -9.29
C GLU A 32 -3.94 -18.99 -8.84
N GLN A 33 -3.32 -19.88 -9.62
CA GLN A 33 -3.18 -21.31 -9.29
C GLN A 33 -2.52 -21.54 -7.93
N ILE A 34 -1.58 -20.67 -7.54
CA ILE A 34 -0.87 -20.79 -6.27
C ILE A 34 -1.68 -20.18 -5.12
N MET A 35 -2.45 -19.12 -5.37
CA MET A 35 -3.34 -18.53 -4.39
C MET A 35 -4.49 -19.47 -4.00
N GLU A 36 -4.94 -20.33 -4.92
CA GLU A 36 -5.90 -21.41 -4.67
C GLU A 36 -5.37 -22.55 -3.81
N LEU A 37 -4.04 -22.67 -3.63
CA LEU A 37 -3.48 -23.72 -2.79
C LEU A 37 -3.90 -23.55 -1.31
N PRO A 38 -4.05 -24.67 -0.57
CA PRO A 38 -4.35 -24.63 0.86
C PRO A 38 -3.31 -23.80 1.62
N GLU A 39 -3.71 -23.06 2.66
CA GLU A 39 -2.77 -22.26 3.47
C GLU A 39 -1.68 -23.10 4.15
N SER A 40 -1.94 -24.40 4.38
CA SER A 40 -0.95 -25.34 4.90
C SER A 40 0.09 -25.79 3.87
N ASP A 41 -0.05 -25.40 2.60
CA ASP A 41 0.88 -25.78 1.53
C ASP A 41 2.14 -24.91 1.60
N THR A 42 3.28 -25.57 1.75
CA THR A 42 4.59 -24.93 1.80
C THR A 42 4.89 -24.11 0.54
N LYS A 43 4.38 -24.50 -0.63
CA LYS A 43 4.61 -23.80 -1.90
C LYS A 43 3.96 -22.42 -1.93
N LYS A 44 2.77 -22.28 -1.31
CA LYS A 44 2.09 -20.98 -1.19
C LYS A 44 2.91 -20.02 -0.32
N SER A 45 3.39 -20.51 0.83
CA SER A 45 4.25 -19.73 1.72
C SER A 45 5.61 -19.39 1.09
N GLU A 46 6.20 -20.32 0.35
CA GLU A 46 7.48 -20.15 -0.34
C GLU A 46 7.33 -19.15 -1.48
N MET A 47 6.27 -19.23 -2.29
CA MET A 47 6.01 -18.26 -3.36
C MET A 47 5.71 -16.86 -2.82
N GLN A 48 4.93 -16.71 -1.75
CA GLN A 48 4.73 -15.40 -1.11
C GLN A 48 6.05 -14.80 -0.60
N SER A 49 6.95 -15.63 -0.08
CA SER A 49 8.27 -15.18 0.34
C SER A 49 9.17 -14.82 -0.85
N MET A 50 9.11 -15.60 -1.93
CA MET A 50 9.86 -15.36 -3.17
C MET A 50 9.34 -14.14 -3.90
N SER A 51 8.02 -13.95 -3.98
CA SER A 51 7.44 -12.74 -4.58
C SER A 51 7.82 -11.50 -3.79
N GLY A 52 7.79 -11.55 -2.45
CA GLY A 52 8.34 -10.45 -1.64
C GLY A 52 9.83 -10.16 -1.91
N ALA A 53 10.61 -11.17 -2.30
CA ALA A 53 12.04 -11.05 -2.60
C ALA A 53 12.35 -10.64 -4.06
N PHE A 54 11.53 -11.04 -5.04
CA PHE A 54 11.73 -10.75 -6.48
C PHE A 54 10.90 -9.56 -6.96
N LEU A 55 9.74 -9.32 -6.36
CA LEU A 55 8.83 -8.20 -6.59
C LEU A 55 8.91 -7.24 -5.40
N GLU A 56 10.10 -6.68 -5.17
CA GLU A 56 10.23 -5.55 -4.26
C GLU A 56 9.35 -4.39 -4.75
N PRO A 57 8.29 -4.02 -4.00
CA PRO A 57 7.38 -2.98 -4.45
C PRO A 57 8.12 -1.65 -4.61
N ASN A 58 7.74 -0.90 -5.65
CA ASN A 58 8.31 0.40 -6.02
C ASN A 58 9.70 0.37 -6.67
N ASN A 59 10.18 -0.80 -7.10
CA ASN A 59 11.54 -0.93 -7.64
C ASN A 59 11.59 -1.32 -9.13
N HIS A 60 10.50 -1.81 -9.72
CA HIS A 60 10.55 -2.43 -11.06
C HIS A 60 10.13 -1.53 -12.21
N SER A 61 9.24 -0.58 -11.97
CA SER A 61 8.77 0.36 -12.99
C SER A 61 9.64 1.59 -13.11
N ARG A 62 9.52 2.27 -14.25
CA ARG A 62 10.33 3.45 -14.55
C ARG A 62 9.87 4.71 -13.82
N LEU A 63 8.57 4.86 -13.57
CA LEU A 63 8.00 6.09 -13.03
C LEU A 63 6.98 5.80 -11.93
N TYR A 64 7.27 6.35 -10.75
CA TYR A 64 6.42 6.31 -9.58
C TYR A 64 6.09 7.73 -9.09
N GLY A 65 4.95 7.85 -8.42
CA GLY A 65 4.54 9.07 -7.74
C GLY A 65 4.10 8.76 -6.32
N ALA A 66 4.36 9.66 -5.39
CA ALA A 66 3.88 9.53 -4.03
C ALA A 66 3.26 10.85 -3.54
N LEU A 67 2.24 10.74 -2.71
CA LEU A 67 1.58 11.84 -2.04
C LEU A 67 1.41 11.45 -0.57
N PHE A 68 1.86 12.30 0.34
CA PHE A 68 1.71 12.14 1.79
C PHE A 68 1.10 13.41 2.36
N MET A 69 -0.11 13.30 2.89
CA MET A 69 -0.88 14.39 3.46
C MET A 69 -1.21 14.09 4.92
N SER A 70 -1.07 15.09 5.79
CA SER A 70 -1.51 15.01 7.19
C SER A 70 -2.21 16.30 7.60
N ILE A 71 -3.36 16.16 8.26
CA ILE A 71 -4.16 17.23 8.81
C ILE A 71 -4.34 16.99 10.29
N SER A 72 -3.69 17.81 11.11
CA SER A 72 -3.85 17.78 12.57
C SER A 72 -5.12 18.52 13.01
N LYS A 73 -5.70 18.10 14.13
CA LYS A 73 -6.96 18.63 14.67
C LYS A 73 -8.12 18.53 13.67
N PHE A 74 -8.21 17.39 12.98
CA PHE A 74 -9.24 17.11 12.00
C PHE A 74 -10.58 16.85 12.71
N ILE A 75 -11.59 17.70 12.50
CA ILE A 75 -12.91 17.68 13.18
C ILE A 75 -12.83 18.00 14.68
N ILE A 76 -11.98 17.32 15.45
CA ILE A 76 -11.73 17.54 16.88
C ILE A 76 -10.24 17.76 17.16
N SER A 77 -9.92 18.36 18.30
CA SER A 77 -8.54 18.77 18.64
C SER A 77 -7.52 17.63 18.71
N ASP A 78 -8.00 16.44 19.00
CA ASP A 78 -7.20 15.27 19.37
C ASP A 78 -7.11 14.25 18.23
N LEU A 79 -7.67 14.58 17.06
CA LEU A 79 -7.75 13.71 15.89
C LEU A 79 -6.85 14.23 14.78
N THR A 80 -6.09 13.32 14.15
CA THR A 80 -5.26 13.60 12.98
C THR A 80 -5.72 12.72 11.84
N LEU A 81 -5.98 13.32 10.68
CA LEU A 81 -6.21 12.61 9.43
C LEU A 81 -4.90 12.50 8.66
N THR A 82 -4.61 11.31 8.13
CA THR A 82 -3.49 11.07 7.22
C THR A 82 -4.03 10.47 5.93
N VAL A 83 -3.57 10.95 4.79
CA VAL A 83 -3.89 10.40 3.47
C VAL A 83 -2.59 10.24 2.70
N ASN A 84 -2.25 9.02 2.35
CA ASN A 84 -1.06 8.66 1.61
C ASN A 84 -1.46 7.93 0.32
N GLY A 85 -0.71 8.14 -0.74
CA GLY A 85 -0.91 7.47 -2.01
C GLY A 85 0.43 7.22 -2.67
N ILE A 86 0.62 6.01 -3.18
CA ILE A 86 1.77 5.67 -4.02
C ILE A 86 1.23 5.14 -5.34
N LEU A 87 1.68 5.70 -6.45
CA LEU A 87 1.23 5.40 -7.79
C LEU A 87 2.41 4.84 -8.59
N ASN A 88 2.13 3.80 -9.37
CA ASN A 88 3.00 3.33 -10.44
C ASN A 88 2.36 3.74 -11.77
N PHE A 89 2.97 4.70 -12.47
CA PHE A 89 2.42 5.22 -13.72
C PHE A 89 2.53 4.24 -14.88
N ASN A 90 3.55 3.39 -14.89
CA ASN A 90 3.78 2.41 -15.95
C ASN A 90 2.76 1.26 -15.87
N HIS A 91 2.49 0.76 -14.66
CA HIS A 91 1.50 -0.31 -14.44
C HIS A 91 0.07 0.24 -14.26
N ARG A 92 -0.10 1.56 -14.09
CA ARG A 92 -1.40 2.23 -13.86
C ARG A 92 -2.12 1.72 -12.61
N CYS A 93 -1.35 1.39 -11.58
CA CYS A 93 -1.86 0.96 -10.29
C CYS A 93 -1.41 1.92 -9.19
N ALA A 94 -2.14 1.94 -8.07
CA ALA A 94 -1.82 2.73 -6.90
C ALA A 94 -2.24 2.03 -5.61
N VAL A 95 -1.51 2.32 -4.54
CA VAL A 95 -1.90 2.00 -3.16
C VAL A 95 -2.31 3.31 -2.49
N ILE A 96 -3.52 3.35 -1.95
CA ILE A 96 -4.07 4.50 -1.24
C ILE A 96 -4.28 4.10 0.21
N SER A 97 -3.73 4.87 1.13
CA SER A 97 -3.86 4.66 2.57
C SER A 97 -4.48 5.90 3.20
N THR A 98 -5.54 5.73 3.97
CA THR A 98 -6.14 6.81 4.75
C THR A 98 -6.32 6.38 6.18
N GLY A 99 -6.03 7.26 7.13
CA GLY A 99 -6.02 6.91 8.53
C GLY A 99 -6.44 8.06 9.44
N LEU A 100 -7.17 7.69 10.49
CA LEU A 100 -7.53 8.55 11.59
C LEU A 100 -6.76 8.11 12.83
N GLN A 101 -6.08 9.06 13.47
CA GLN A 101 -5.39 8.80 14.73
C GLN A 101 -5.87 9.78 15.80
N TYR A 102 -6.51 9.23 16.82
CA TYR A 102 -6.96 9.90 18.02
C TYR A 102 -5.94 9.72 19.15
N ARG A 103 -5.57 10.80 19.83
CA ARG A 103 -4.71 10.74 21.02
C ARG A 103 -5.20 11.70 22.09
N ASN A 104 -5.61 11.16 23.23
CA ASN A 104 -6.06 11.93 24.38
C ASN A 104 -4.88 12.31 25.30
N LEU A 105 -5.08 13.34 26.11
CA LEU A 105 -4.20 13.74 27.22
C LEU A 105 -3.98 12.63 28.25
N HIS A 106 -4.94 11.73 28.45
CA HIS A 106 -4.86 10.61 29.40
C HIS A 106 -4.12 9.39 28.82
N ASN A 107 -3.13 9.61 27.95
CA ASN A 107 -2.29 8.58 27.35
C ASN A 107 -3.03 7.48 26.55
N PHE A 108 -4.29 7.71 26.19
CA PHE A 108 -5.05 6.81 25.32
C PHE A 108 -4.84 7.17 23.85
N SER A 109 -4.66 6.16 23.01
CA SER A 109 -4.57 6.29 21.55
C SER A 109 -5.47 5.29 20.85
N LEU A 110 -6.14 5.76 19.79
CA LEU A 110 -6.93 4.95 18.89
C LEU A 110 -6.54 5.30 17.45
N GLY A 111 -6.25 4.30 16.64
CA GLY A 111 -5.91 4.42 15.24
C GLY A 111 -6.89 3.60 14.41
N PHE A 112 -7.33 4.17 13.30
CA PHE A 112 -8.05 3.47 12.26
C PHE A 112 -7.35 3.74 10.94
N LEU A 113 -7.00 2.69 10.21
CA LEU A 113 -6.29 2.76 8.94
C LEU A 113 -7.05 1.92 7.90
N VAL A 114 -7.26 2.50 6.75
CA VAL A 114 -7.80 1.85 5.55
C VAL A 114 -6.70 1.90 4.50
N ASN A 115 -6.33 0.75 3.95
CA ASN A 115 -5.52 0.69 2.74
C ASN A 115 -6.36 0.08 1.63
N ALA A 116 -6.30 0.67 0.45
CA ALA A 116 -6.97 0.18 -0.74
C ALA A 116 -5.94 0.11 -1.88
N ILE A 117 -6.05 -0.93 -2.68
CA ILE A 117 -5.26 -1.09 -3.90
C ILE A 117 -6.20 -0.84 -5.08
N VAL A 118 -5.76 -0.01 -6.02
CA VAL A 118 -6.53 0.32 -7.23
C VAL A 118 -5.67 0.17 -8.46
N GLY A 119 -6.19 -0.45 -9.52
CA GLY A 119 -5.46 -0.66 -10.76
C GLY A 119 -6.03 -1.81 -11.58
N PRO A 120 -5.50 -2.04 -12.79
CA PRO A 120 -5.82 -3.23 -13.57
C PRO A 120 -5.23 -4.48 -12.91
N GLU A 121 -5.79 -5.64 -13.22
CA GLU A 121 -5.24 -6.96 -12.85
C GLU A 121 -3.78 -7.11 -13.32
N GLU A 122 -3.03 -8.00 -12.64
CA GLU A 122 -1.64 -8.31 -12.95
C GLU A 122 -0.70 -7.09 -12.92
N SER A 123 -0.99 -6.12 -12.06
CA SER A 123 -0.12 -4.98 -11.80
C SER A 123 0.68 -5.19 -10.53
N GLU A 124 1.70 -4.35 -10.31
CA GLU A 124 2.65 -4.54 -9.20
C GLU A 124 1.96 -4.62 -7.84
N TYR A 125 0.87 -3.86 -7.65
CA TYR A 125 0.11 -3.87 -6.41
C TYR A 125 -1.10 -4.80 -6.43
N THR A 126 -1.63 -5.14 -7.60
CA THR A 126 -2.85 -5.97 -7.74
C THR A 126 -2.55 -7.44 -8.01
N LEU A 127 -1.27 -7.82 -8.12
CA LEU A 127 -0.86 -9.19 -8.45
C LEU A 127 -1.43 -10.25 -7.50
N PHE A 128 -1.58 -9.91 -6.21
CA PHE A 128 -2.08 -10.83 -5.18
C PHE A 128 -3.57 -10.63 -4.84
N ASP A 129 -4.29 -9.83 -5.62
CA ASP A 129 -5.72 -9.54 -5.48
C ASP A 129 -6.16 -9.01 -4.09
N ASP A 130 -5.25 -8.37 -3.35
CA ASP A 130 -5.56 -7.70 -2.09
C ASP A 130 -6.29 -6.37 -2.34
N ALA A 131 -7.61 -6.39 -2.46
CA ALA A 131 -8.39 -5.20 -2.78
C ALA A 131 -8.32 -4.11 -1.69
N ALA A 132 -8.46 -4.50 -0.41
CA ALA A 132 -8.44 -3.56 0.71
C ALA A 132 -8.11 -4.23 2.04
N SER A 133 -7.47 -3.47 2.93
CA SER A 133 -7.24 -3.86 4.33
C SER A 133 -7.72 -2.79 5.30
N LEU A 134 -8.25 -3.24 6.43
CA LEU A 134 -8.69 -2.39 7.54
C LEU A 134 -7.87 -2.75 8.77
N ARG A 135 -7.35 -1.74 9.47
CA ARG A 135 -6.61 -1.94 10.72
C ARG A 135 -7.11 -0.99 11.79
N LEU A 136 -7.49 -1.55 12.93
CA LEU A 136 -7.83 -0.81 14.13
C LEU A 136 -6.75 -1.07 15.19
N THR A 137 -6.21 0.00 15.75
CA THR A 137 -5.14 -0.05 16.76
C THR A 137 -5.61 0.71 17.98
N ALA A 138 -5.56 0.11 19.16
CA ALA A 138 -5.80 0.80 20.42
C ALA A 138 -4.59 0.63 21.33
N GLY A 139 -4.22 1.67 22.07
CA GLY A 139 -3.06 1.65 22.95
C GLY A 139 -3.20 2.61 24.12
N VAL A 140 -2.63 2.23 25.26
CA VAL A 140 -2.51 3.04 26.48
C VAL A 140 -1.03 3.14 26.82
N SER A 141 -0.51 4.36 27.00
CA SER A 141 0.85 4.58 27.51
C SER A 141 0.81 5.04 28.98
N PHE A 142 1.88 4.81 29.74
CA PHE A 142 1.99 5.23 31.15
C PHE A 142 3.16 6.20 31.31
#